data_AF-A0A7J9J7M9-F1
#
_entry.id   AF-A0A7J9J7M9-F1
#
_cell.length_a   1.000
_cell.length_b   1.000
_cell.length_c   1.000
_cell.angle_alpha   90.00
_cell.angle_beta   90.00
_cell.angle_gamma   90.00
#
_symmetry.space_group_name_H-M   'P 1'
#
loop_
_entity.id
_entity.type
_entity.pdbx_description
1 polymer ?
#
loop_
_entity_poly.entity_id
_entity_poly.type
_entity_poly.pdbx_seq_one_letter_code
_entity_poly.pdbx_strand_id
1 'polypeptide(L)'
;MKPHRLCMTHHLRPHKAYPVELAQFHSADYVEFLHRITPDTQHLFSNELARYNLGEDCPVFENLFEFCQIYAGGTIDAARRLNNQLCDIAINWAGGLHHAKKCEASGFCYINDLVLGILELLKYHARVLYIDIDVHHGDGVEEAFYFTDRVMTVSFHKFGDMFFPGTGDV
;
A
#
# COMPACT_ATOMS: atom_id res chain seq x y z
N MET A 1 -1.89 10.33 -9.83
CA MET A 1 -1.96 10.88 -8.44
C MET A 1 -1.04 12.09 -8.30
N LYS A 2 -1.36 13.12 -7.48
CA LYS A 2 -0.47 14.27 -7.17
C LYS A 2 -0.20 14.33 -5.66
N PRO A 3 1.01 13.99 -5.16
CA PRO A 3 1.33 13.95 -3.72
C PRO A 3 1.20 15.30 -2.99
N HIS A 4 1.20 16.42 -3.73
CA HIS A 4 1.18 17.78 -3.16
C HIS A 4 -0.02 18.08 -2.24
N ARG A 5 -1.12 17.30 -2.33
CA ARG A 5 -2.28 17.45 -1.44
C ARG A 5 -1.96 17.24 0.05
N LEU A 6 -0.83 16.61 0.39
CA LEU A 6 -0.45 16.23 1.75
C LEU A 6 0.38 17.29 2.50
N CYS A 7 0.92 18.30 1.80
CA CYS A 7 1.82 19.29 2.41
C CYS A 7 1.14 20.28 3.39
N MET A 8 -0.19 20.23 3.56
CA MET A 8 -0.94 21.17 4.39
C MET A 8 -1.19 20.70 5.82
N THR A 9 -0.80 19.47 6.19
CA THR A 9 -1.13 18.86 7.48
C THR A 9 0.02 17.98 8.00
N HIS A 10 0.96 18.50 8.80
CA HIS A 10 1.95 17.63 9.46
C HIS A 10 2.36 18.11 10.86
N HIS A 11 2.20 17.22 11.86
CA HIS A 11 2.72 17.38 13.23
C HIS A 11 3.79 16.34 13.59
N LEU A 12 3.92 15.25 12.84
CA LEU A 12 4.90 14.17 13.07
C LEU A 12 5.54 13.73 11.74
N ARG A 13 6.85 13.44 11.79
CA ARG A 13 7.62 12.92 10.66
C ARG A 13 7.78 11.40 10.82
N PRO A 14 7.19 10.58 9.95
CA PRO A 14 7.28 9.12 10.07
C PRO A 14 8.69 8.61 9.77
N HIS A 15 9.04 7.41 10.25
CA HIS A 15 10.22 6.72 9.75
C HIS A 15 10.03 6.38 8.26
N LYS A 16 11.14 6.25 7.53
CA LYS A 16 11.13 5.64 6.21
C LYS A 16 11.13 4.12 6.40
N ALA A 17 10.09 3.43 5.95
CA ALA A 17 10.03 1.98 6.06
C ALA A 17 11.27 1.33 5.40
N TYR A 18 11.89 0.40 6.12
CA TYR A 18 13.03 -0.36 5.61
C TYR A 18 12.56 -1.44 4.62
N PRO A 19 13.38 -1.85 3.63
CA PRO A 19 13.02 -2.92 2.69
C PRO A 19 12.53 -4.20 3.36
N VAL A 20 13.10 -4.56 4.53
CA VAL A 20 12.68 -5.72 5.32
C VAL A 20 11.27 -5.60 5.91
N GLU A 21 10.81 -4.38 6.20
CA GLU A 21 9.45 -4.12 6.66
C GLU A 21 8.47 -4.23 5.49
N LEU A 22 8.83 -3.69 4.32
CA LEU A 22 8.01 -3.81 3.11
C LEU A 22 7.87 -5.27 2.67
N ALA A 23 8.94 -6.05 2.80
CA ALA A 23 8.98 -7.47 2.47
C ALA A 23 8.25 -8.38 3.47
N GLN A 24 7.63 -7.84 4.53
CA GLN A 24 6.74 -8.63 5.40
C GLN A 24 5.48 -9.09 4.65
N PHE A 25 5.05 -8.33 3.63
CA PHE A 25 3.98 -8.72 2.73
C PHE A 25 4.49 -8.94 1.31
N HIS A 26 5.20 -7.95 0.75
CA HIS A 26 5.63 -7.97 -0.64
C HIS A 26 6.75 -8.97 -0.90
N SER A 27 6.85 -9.46 -2.14
CA SER A 27 7.98 -10.30 -2.51
C SER A 27 9.30 -9.51 -2.46
N ALA A 28 10.35 -10.14 -1.95
CA ALA A 28 11.64 -9.48 -1.76
C ALA A 28 12.25 -9.00 -3.09
N ASP A 29 12.04 -9.74 -4.18
CA ASP A 29 12.50 -9.37 -5.52
C ASP A 29 11.73 -8.16 -6.10
N TYR A 30 10.46 -8.00 -5.76
CA TYR A 30 9.66 -6.83 -6.13
C TYR A 30 10.13 -5.58 -5.35
N VAL A 31 10.31 -5.70 -4.04
CA VAL A 31 10.82 -4.58 -3.21
C VAL A 31 12.21 -4.13 -3.67
N GLU A 32 13.11 -5.09 -3.94
CA GLU A 32 14.45 -4.78 -4.46
C GLU A 32 14.39 -4.12 -5.84
N PHE A 33 13.46 -4.55 -6.70
CA PHE A 33 13.25 -3.91 -7.99
C PHE A 33 12.79 -2.45 -7.86
N LEU A 34 11.80 -2.18 -6.99
CA LEU A 34 11.35 -0.82 -6.71
C LEU A 34 12.46 0.06 -6.14
N HIS A 35 13.37 -0.52 -5.36
CA HIS A 35 14.50 0.20 -4.77
C HIS A 35 15.55 0.62 -5.81
N ARG A 36 15.82 -0.24 -6.81
CA ARG A 36 16.85 0.02 -7.83
C ARG A 36 16.37 0.83 -9.04
N ILE A 37 15.07 0.78 -9.35
CA ILE A 37 14.52 1.35 -10.58
C ILE A 37 14.51 2.88 -10.54
N THR A 38 14.98 3.51 -11.61
CA THR A 38 14.96 4.97 -11.79
C THR A 38 14.46 5.34 -13.18
N PRO A 39 13.98 6.58 -13.40
CA PRO A 39 13.59 7.03 -14.74
C PRO A 39 14.69 6.85 -15.78
N ASP A 40 15.95 7.06 -15.40
CA ASP A 40 17.11 6.91 -16.27
C ASP A 40 17.41 5.45 -16.64
N THR A 41 17.12 4.50 -15.74
CA THR A 41 17.48 3.09 -15.90
C THR A 41 16.33 2.22 -16.40
N GLN A 42 15.09 2.72 -16.39
CA GLN A 42 13.89 1.93 -16.70
C GLN A 42 13.93 1.23 -18.07
N HIS A 43 14.56 1.86 -19.06
CA HIS A 43 14.70 1.30 -20.41
C HIS A 43 15.54 0.00 -20.46
N LEU A 44 16.33 -0.28 -19.41
CA LEU A 44 17.12 -1.50 -19.27
C LEU A 44 16.32 -2.69 -18.71
N PHE A 45 15.10 -2.47 -18.21
CA PHE A 45 14.34 -3.43 -17.41
C PHE A 45 12.95 -3.73 -17.97
N SER A 46 12.79 -3.79 -19.30
CA SER A 46 11.48 -3.96 -19.95
C SER A 46 10.71 -5.20 -19.46
N ASN A 47 11.39 -6.33 -19.24
CA ASN A 47 10.77 -7.56 -18.75
C ASN A 47 10.28 -7.41 -17.30
N GLU A 48 11.08 -6.82 -16.42
CA GLU A 48 10.69 -6.59 -15.02
C GLU A 48 9.60 -5.52 -14.89
N LEU A 49 9.62 -4.47 -15.71
CA LEU A 49 8.55 -3.47 -15.77
C LEU A 49 7.20 -4.13 -16.09
N ALA A 50 7.17 -4.99 -17.13
CA ALA A 50 5.98 -5.74 -17.47
C ALA A 50 5.57 -6.73 -16.36
N ARG A 51 6.53 -7.46 -15.77
CA ARG A 51 6.29 -8.43 -14.69
C ARG A 51 5.69 -7.80 -13.44
N TYR A 52 6.15 -6.61 -13.08
CA TYR A 52 5.76 -5.91 -11.85
C TYR A 52 4.70 -4.83 -12.09
N ASN A 53 4.12 -4.80 -13.29
CA ASN A 53 3.09 -3.88 -13.73
C ASN A 53 3.44 -2.40 -13.50
N LEU A 54 4.69 -2.04 -13.83
CA LEU A 54 5.14 -0.65 -13.87
C LEU A 54 5.04 -0.14 -15.32
N GLY A 55 4.19 0.85 -15.55
CA GLY A 55 3.81 1.30 -16.89
C GLY A 55 2.93 2.55 -16.86
N GLU A 56 1.88 2.60 -17.68
CA GLU A 56 1.00 3.78 -17.79
C GLU A 56 0.34 4.14 -16.45
N ASP A 57 -0.31 3.17 -15.80
CA ASP A 57 -1.03 3.42 -14.54
C ASP A 57 -0.07 3.57 -13.35
N CYS A 58 1.07 2.88 -13.39
CA CYS A 58 2.07 2.91 -12.31
C CYS A 58 3.44 3.32 -12.89
N PRO A 59 3.62 4.62 -13.24
CA PRO A 59 4.84 5.07 -13.91
C PRO A 59 6.04 5.03 -12.97
N VAL A 60 7.24 4.90 -13.55
CA VAL A 60 8.49 5.15 -12.83
C VAL A 60 8.74 6.65 -12.78
N PHE A 61 9.02 7.18 -11.59
CA PHE A 61 9.32 8.60 -11.38
C PHE A 61 10.45 8.79 -10.37
N GLU A 62 11.02 9.99 -10.33
CA GLU A 62 12.09 10.35 -9.40
C GLU A 62 11.67 10.15 -7.94
N ASN A 63 12.53 9.50 -7.15
CA ASN A 63 12.28 9.18 -5.74
C ASN A 63 11.05 8.27 -5.49
N LEU A 64 10.66 7.44 -6.47
CA LEU A 64 9.54 6.50 -6.33
C LEU A 64 9.67 5.61 -5.09
N PHE A 65 10.86 5.06 -4.82
CA PHE A 65 11.06 4.21 -3.65
C PHE A 65 10.93 5.01 -2.35
N GLU A 66 11.52 6.20 -2.28
CA GLU A 66 11.40 7.08 -1.10
C GLU A 66 9.93 7.46 -0.84
N PHE A 67 9.15 7.73 -1.89
CA PHE A 67 7.71 7.94 -1.78
C PHE A 67 7.03 6.73 -1.10
N CYS A 68 7.36 5.51 -1.55
CA CYS A 68 6.87 4.27 -0.94
C CYS A 68 7.26 4.13 0.53
N GLN A 69 8.52 4.42 0.86
CA GLN A 69 9.01 4.31 2.23
C GLN A 69 8.29 5.27 3.18
N ILE A 70 7.97 6.48 2.74
CA ILE A 70 7.35 7.50 3.60
C ILE A 70 5.91 7.12 3.95
N TYR A 71 5.07 6.78 2.97
CA TYR A 71 3.68 6.46 3.27
C TYR A 71 3.55 5.13 4.02
N ALA A 72 4.35 4.12 3.65
CA ALA A 72 4.34 2.84 4.34
C ALA A 72 4.83 2.95 5.78
N GLY A 73 5.93 3.69 5.99
CA GLY A 73 6.47 3.93 7.33
C GLY A 73 5.48 4.69 8.23
N GLY A 74 4.73 5.63 7.66
CA GLY A 74 3.65 6.33 8.38
C GLY A 74 2.55 5.39 8.87
N THR A 75 2.12 4.44 8.05
CA THR A 75 1.08 3.47 8.42
C THR A 75 1.59 2.44 9.43
N ILE A 76 2.83 1.95 9.27
CA ILE A 76 3.47 1.05 10.24
C ILE A 76 3.65 1.73 11.60
N ASP A 77 4.12 2.99 11.63
CA ASP A 77 4.25 3.75 12.87
C ASP A 77 2.90 4.00 13.54
N ALA A 78 1.88 4.34 12.75
CA ALA A 78 0.52 4.49 13.26
C ALA A 78 0.02 3.21 13.95
N ALA A 79 0.19 2.05 13.30
CA ALA A 79 -0.16 0.75 13.87
C ALA A 79 0.65 0.43 15.15
N ARG A 80 1.96 0.71 15.15
CA ARG A 80 2.81 0.56 16.35
C ARG A 80 2.33 1.42 17.51
N ARG A 81 1.92 2.66 17.26
CA ARG A 81 1.41 3.56 18.31
C ARG A 81 0.10 3.06 18.90
N LEU A 82 -0.80 2.53 18.06
CA LEU A 82 -2.05 1.88 18.52
C LEU A 82 -1.75 0.64 19.38
N ASN A 83 -0.90 -0.27 18.90
CA ASN A 83 -0.50 -1.47 19.63
C ASN A 83 0.12 -1.16 21.01
N ASN A 84 0.94 -0.10 21.08
CA ASN A 84 1.58 0.34 22.33
C ASN A 84 0.70 1.27 23.18
N GLN A 85 -0.58 1.44 22.84
CA GLN A 85 -1.54 2.26 23.59
C GLN A 85 -1.07 3.71 23.77
N LEU A 86 -0.32 4.25 22.80
CA LEU A 86 0.21 5.62 22.82
C LEU A 86 -0.77 6.65 22.23
N CYS A 87 -1.85 6.17 21.60
CA CYS A 87 -2.95 6.96 21.09
C CYS A 87 -4.16 6.06 20.86
N ASP A 88 -5.36 6.65 20.88
CA ASP A 88 -6.60 5.97 20.48
C ASP A 88 -6.83 6.02 18.97
N ILE A 89 -6.33 7.09 18.32
CA ILE A 89 -6.48 7.34 16.88
C ILE A 89 -5.12 7.80 16.33
N ALA A 90 -4.71 7.20 15.22
CA ALA A 90 -3.54 7.59 14.44
C ALA A 90 -3.96 7.88 13.00
N ILE A 91 -3.42 8.96 12.41
CA ILE A 91 -3.83 9.44 11.08
C ILE A 91 -2.59 9.53 10.20
N ASN A 92 -2.62 8.83 9.07
CA ASN A 92 -1.62 8.94 8.00
C ASN A 92 -2.32 9.19 6.66
N TRP A 93 -2.46 10.46 6.27
CA TRP A 93 -3.09 10.80 4.99
C TRP A 93 -2.26 10.41 3.77
N ALA A 94 -0.96 10.14 3.94
CA ALA A 94 -0.09 9.76 2.84
C ALA A 94 -0.29 8.30 2.40
N GLY A 95 -0.80 7.45 3.30
CA GLY A 95 -1.08 6.05 3.05
C GLY A 95 -2.46 5.80 2.44
N GLY A 96 -2.94 4.57 2.57
CA GLY A 96 -4.22 4.16 2.00
C GLY A 96 -4.13 3.67 0.55
N LEU A 97 -2.95 3.24 0.10
CA LEU A 97 -2.72 2.80 -1.27
C LEU A 97 -3.13 1.33 -1.43
N HIS A 98 -4.44 1.10 -1.58
CA HIS A 98 -5.09 -0.19 -1.40
C HIS A 98 -5.01 -1.20 -2.56
N HIS A 99 -4.61 -0.78 -3.76
CA HIS A 99 -4.60 -1.66 -4.95
C HIS A 99 -3.32 -2.49 -5.09
N ALA A 100 -2.24 -2.13 -4.39
CA ALA A 100 -0.96 -2.80 -4.53
C ALA A 100 -1.07 -4.28 -4.14
N LYS A 101 -0.50 -5.15 -4.98
CA LYS A 101 -0.53 -6.60 -4.81
C LYS A 101 0.77 -7.10 -4.18
N LYS A 102 0.83 -8.39 -3.87
CA LYS A 102 2.02 -8.99 -3.26
C LYS A 102 3.29 -8.82 -4.12
N CYS A 103 3.14 -8.98 -5.44
CA CYS A 103 4.26 -9.04 -6.37
C CYS A 103 4.18 -8.03 -7.52
N GLU A 104 3.24 -7.08 -7.50
CA GLU A 104 3.08 -6.11 -8.59
C GLU A 104 2.38 -4.83 -8.11
N ALA A 105 2.62 -3.73 -8.83
CA ALA A 105 1.91 -2.49 -8.64
C ALA A 105 0.53 -2.54 -9.32
N SER A 106 -0.42 -1.72 -8.87
CA SER A 106 -1.72 -1.59 -9.53
C SER A 106 -2.39 -0.28 -9.13
N GLY A 107 -3.11 0.39 -10.03
CA GLY A 107 -3.93 1.57 -9.70
C GLY A 107 -3.21 2.66 -8.91
N PHE A 108 -2.02 3.09 -9.36
CA PHE A 108 -1.14 4.05 -8.66
C PHE A 108 -0.54 3.57 -7.32
N CYS A 109 -0.77 2.31 -6.92
CA CYS A 109 -0.32 1.73 -5.67
C CYS A 109 0.85 0.79 -5.92
N TYR A 110 2.00 1.07 -5.28
CA TYR A 110 3.23 0.28 -5.45
C TYR A 110 3.47 -0.64 -4.25
N ILE A 111 3.29 -0.13 -3.02
CA ILE A 111 3.35 -0.87 -1.76
C ILE A 111 1.99 -0.75 -1.11
N ASN A 112 1.48 -1.85 -0.57
CA ASN A 112 0.23 -1.88 0.18
C ASN A 112 0.51 -1.61 1.66
N ASP A 113 0.53 -0.33 2.02
CA ASP A 113 0.81 0.09 3.39
C ASP A 113 -0.25 -0.38 4.39
N LEU A 114 -1.49 -0.52 3.93
CA LEU A 114 -2.63 -0.98 4.73
C LEU A 114 -2.42 -2.43 5.18
N VAL A 115 -1.98 -3.31 4.28
CA VAL A 115 -1.66 -4.70 4.62
C VAL A 115 -0.54 -4.76 5.66
N LEU A 116 0.53 -3.97 5.48
CA LEU A 116 1.63 -3.88 6.45
C LEU A 116 1.15 -3.37 7.83
N GLY A 117 0.29 -2.36 7.84
CA GLY A 117 -0.33 -1.85 9.06
C GLY A 117 -1.20 -2.88 9.76
N ILE A 118 -2.02 -3.63 9.01
CA ILE A 118 -2.87 -4.70 9.56
C ILE A 118 -2.01 -5.84 10.12
N LEU A 119 -0.94 -6.25 9.42
CA LEU A 119 0.01 -7.26 9.92
C LEU A 119 0.66 -6.82 11.24
N GLU A 120 0.98 -5.53 11.38
CA GLU A 120 1.49 -4.96 12.63
C GLU A 120 0.42 -5.03 13.73
N LEU A 121 -0.83 -4.63 13.46
CA LEU A 121 -1.95 -4.72 14.42
C LEU A 121 -2.23 -6.16 14.88
N LEU A 122 -2.14 -7.13 13.97
CA LEU A 122 -2.39 -8.55 14.26
C LEU A 122 -1.38 -9.16 15.26
N LYS A 123 -0.29 -8.46 15.59
CA LYS A 123 0.63 -8.88 16.67
C LYS A 123 -0.01 -8.78 18.06
N TYR A 124 -0.99 -7.89 18.24
CA TYR A 124 -1.65 -7.63 19.53
C TYR A 124 -3.17 -7.85 19.48
N HIS A 125 -3.78 -7.70 18.30
CA HIS A 125 -5.22 -7.81 18.13
C HIS A 125 -5.61 -9.15 17.50
N ALA A 126 -6.51 -9.90 18.16
CA ALA A 126 -6.99 -11.18 17.64
C ALA A 126 -7.73 -11.02 16.30
N ARG A 127 -8.49 -9.92 16.15
CA ARG A 127 -9.26 -9.57 14.97
C ARG A 127 -9.05 -8.10 14.60
N VAL A 128 -8.97 -7.80 13.30
CA VAL A 128 -8.88 -6.45 12.74
C VAL A 128 -10.00 -6.27 11.71
N LEU A 129 -10.71 -5.14 11.78
CA LEU A 129 -11.69 -4.76 10.76
C LEU A 129 -11.07 -3.70 9.85
N TYR A 130 -11.15 -3.92 8.55
CA TYR A 130 -10.77 -2.97 7.51
C TYR A 130 -12.04 -2.43 6.83
N ILE A 131 -12.18 -1.11 6.78
CA ILE A 131 -13.31 -0.42 6.13
C ILE A 131 -12.74 0.47 5.03
N ASP A 132 -13.21 0.26 3.81
CA ASP A 132 -12.80 0.97 2.62
C ASP A 132 -13.96 1.79 2.05
N ILE A 133 -13.71 3.08 1.88
CA ILE A 133 -14.66 4.08 1.36
C ILE A 133 -14.16 4.72 0.07
N ASP A 134 -13.05 4.24 -0.50
CA ASP A 134 -12.63 4.68 -1.82
C ASP A 134 -13.67 4.27 -2.86
N VAL A 135 -13.75 5.03 -3.96
CA VAL A 135 -14.70 4.74 -5.04
C VAL A 135 -14.36 3.44 -5.76
N HIS A 136 -13.09 3.02 -5.74
CA HIS A 136 -12.63 1.76 -6.28
C HIS A 136 -12.65 0.66 -5.22
N HIS A 137 -12.87 -0.58 -5.65
CA HIS A 137 -12.81 -1.73 -4.75
C HIS A 137 -11.40 -1.89 -4.15
N GLY A 138 -11.31 -2.08 -2.84
CA GLY A 138 -10.07 -2.34 -2.09
C GLY A 138 -9.47 -3.73 -2.29
N ASP A 139 -9.30 -4.12 -3.55
CA ASP A 139 -8.96 -5.46 -4.01
C ASP A 139 -7.59 -5.96 -3.52
N GLY A 140 -6.59 -5.09 -3.33
CA GLY A 140 -5.28 -5.49 -2.82
C GLY A 140 -5.32 -5.90 -1.35
N VAL A 141 -6.11 -5.19 -0.53
CA VAL A 141 -6.29 -5.55 0.89
C VAL A 141 -7.17 -6.78 1.03
N GLU A 142 -8.24 -6.88 0.24
CA GLU A 142 -9.09 -8.07 0.18
C GLU A 142 -8.28 -9.33 -0.19
N GLU A 143 -7.53 -9.30 -1.29
CA GLU A 143 -6.73 -10.42 -1.76
C GLU A 143 -5.68 -10.86 -0.72
N ALA A 144 -5.03 -9.90 -0.06
CA ALA A 144 -4.01 -10.18 0.96
C ALA A 144 -4.55 -10.96 2.17
N PHE A 145 -5.85 -10.80 2.50
CA PHE A 145 -6.49 -11.41 3.66
C PHE A 145 -7.62 -12.38 3.30
N TYR A 146 -7.76 -12.72 2.02
CA TYR A 146 -8.88 -13.53 1.49
C TYR A 146 -9.07 -14.89 2.19
N PHE A 147 -7.98 -15.47 2.70
CA PHE A 147 -7.98 -16.80 3.32
C PHE A 147 -7.79 -16.77 4.85
N THR A 148 -8.08 -15.65 5.53
CA THR A 148 -8.05 -15.58 7.00
C THR A 148 -9.37 -15.10 7.58
N ASP A 149 -9.71 -15.60 8.78
CA ASP A 149 -10.84 -15.15 9.60
C ASP A 149 -10.46 -14.04 10.59
N ARG A 150 -9.16 -13.69 10.68
CA ARG A 150 -8.66 -12.67 11.60
C ARG A 150 -8.84 -11.25 11.07
N VAL A 151 -9.06 -11.09 9.77
CA VAL A 151 -9.25 -9.78 9.14
C VAL A 151 -10.53 -9.82 8.32
N MET A 152 -11.42 -8.87 8.57
CA MET A 152 -12.61 -8.67 7.76
C MET A 152 -12.42 -7.42 6.91
N THR A 153 -12.57 -7.54 5.60
CA THR A 153 -12.51 -6.43 4.64
C THR A 153 -13.91 -6.06 4.21
N VAL A 154 -14.30 -4.80 4.40
CA VAL A 154 -15.58 -4.25 3.97
C VAL A 154 -15.32 -3.07 3.05
N SER A 155 -15.77 -3.14 1.80
CA SER A 155 -15.56 -2.09 0.80
C SER A 155 -16.88 -1.64 0.19
N PHE A 156 -17.08 -0.32 0.08
CA PHE A 156 -18.20 0.28 -0.63
C PHE A 156 -17.67 1.03 -1.84
N HIS A 157 -17.94 0.50 -3.04
CA HIS A 157 -17.32 1.01 -4.27
C HIS A 157 -18.30 1.00 -5.45
N LYS A 158 -17.92 1.68 -6.54
CA LYS A 158 -18.64 1.57 -7.81
C LYS A 158 -18.29 0.24 -8.47
N PHE A 159 -19.30 -0.47 -8.96
CA PHE A 159 -19.16 -1.72 -9.72
C PHE A 159 -19.87 -1.63 -11.09
N GLY A 160 -19.42 -2.40 -12.08
CA GLY A 160 -19.96 -2.43 -13.44
C GLY A 160 -19.30 -1.48 -14.43
N ASP A 161 -19.72 -1.52 -15.71
CA ASP A 161 -19.23 -0.68 -16.82
C ASP A 161 -17.70 -0.66 -17.02
N MET A 162 -17.04 -1.78 -16.78
CA MET A 162 -15.57 -1.89 -16.80
C MET A 162 -14.87 -0.92 -15.82
N PHE A 163 -15.56 -0.50 -14.75
CA PHE A 163 -14.97 0.34 -13.72
C PHE A 163 -13.86 -0.43 -12.98
N PHE A 164 -12.69 0.20 -12.88
CA PHE A 164 -11.53 -0.39 -12.20
C PHE A 164 -11.83 -0.66 -10.71
N PRO A 165 -11.36 -1.76 -10.10
CA PRO A 165 -10.53 -2.83 -10.65
C PRO A 165 -11.31 -3.99 -11.31
N GLY A 166 -12.64 -3.89 -11.42
CA GLY A 166 -13.48 -4.93 -12.02
C GLY A 166 -13.74 -6.14 -11.11
N THR A 167 -13.49 -6.02 -9.81
CA THR A 167 -13.73 -7.04 -8.76
C THR A 167 -14.64 -6.48 -7.65
N GLY A 168 -15.02 -7.31 -6.68
CA GLY A 168 -15.83 -6.88 -5.53
C GLY A 168 -17.35 -6.95 -5.72
N ASP A 169 -17.83 -7.86 -6.57
CA ASP A 169 -19.28 -8.11 -6.73
C ASP A 169 -19.88 -8.86 -5.51
N VAL A 170 -21.22 -8.98 -5.49
CA VAL A 170 -22.03 -9.68 -4.48
C VAL A 170 -21.79 -11.18 -4.43
#